data_AF-A0A7S1RJZ7-F1
#
_entry.id   AF-A0A7S1RJZ7-F1
#
_cell.length_a   1.000
_cell.length_b   1.000
_cell.length_c   1.000
_cell.angle_alpha   90.00
_cell.angle_beta   90.00
_cell.angle_gamma   90.00
#
_symmetry.space_group_name_H-M   'P 1'
#
loop_
_entity.id
_entity.type
_entity.pdbx_description
1 polymer ?
#
loop_
_entity_poly.entity_id
_entity_poly.type
_entity_poly.pdbx_seq_one_letter_code
_entity_poly.pdbx_strand_id
1 'polypeptide(L)'
;QQLMYQEPNANSVAWNTEMEDMLAYSGSNMLCIKTGTFPPHMQKLQGFVVGFKGSKIFCLHYISMQTIDVPQSASLYRYMEKKDFETAYKVACLGVTDADWRLLALDALQSLRFDIARKSFIRIRDMRYID
;
A
#
# COMPACT_ATOMS: atom_id res chain seq x y z
N GLN A 1 10.18 -5.26 25.15
CA GLN A 1 9.99 -5.60 23.72
C GLN A 1 8.51 -5.90 23.53
N GLN A 2 7.80 -5.19 22.65
CA GLN A 2 6.35 -5.37 22.45
C GLN A 2 6.11 -6.25 21.22
N LEU A 3 5.26 -7.27 21.35
CA LEU A 3 4.83 -8.09 20.23
C LEU A 3 3.87 -7.28 19.35
N MET A 4 4.29 -6.97 18.12
CA MET A 4 3.47 -6.17 17.18
C MET A 4 2.58 -7.05 16.31
N TYR A 5 3.10 -8.18 15.82
CA TYR A 5 2.38 -9.09 14.93
C TYR A 5 2.73 -10.55 15.24
N GLN A 6 1.73 -11.43 15.15
CA GLN A 6 1.89 -12.86 15.23
C GLN A 6 0.92 -13.51 14.25
N GLU A 7 1.43 -14.35 13.35
CA GLU A 7 0.63 -15.07 12.36
C GLU A 7 1.06 -16.54 12.34
N PRO A 8 0.12 -17.48 12.51
CA PRO A 8 0.45 -18.91 12.48
C PRO A 8 0.85 -19.34 11.06
N ASN A 9 1.80 -20.27 10.96
CA ASN A 9 2.26 -20.87 9.71
C ASN A 9 2.95 -19.92 8.71
N ALA A 10 3.31 -18.69 9.12
CA ALA A 10 4.17 -17.81 8.34
C ALA A 10 5.59 -18.40 8.27
N ASN A 11 6.13 -18.54 7.05
CA ASN A 11 7.47 -19.10 6.81
C ASN A 11 8.47 -18.09 6.23
N SER A 12 7.99 -16.96 5.69
CA SER A 12 8.84 -15.86 5.24
C SER A 12 8.10 -14.53 5.37
N VAL A 13 8.85 -13.44 5.51
CA VAL A 13 8.32 -12.08 5.64
C VAL A 13 9.29 -11.08 5.01
N ALA A 14 8.75 -10.07 4.35
CA ALA A 14 9.49 -8.90 3.91
C ALA A 14 8.70 -7.62 4.23
N TRP A 15 9.38 -6.64 4.79
CA TRP A 15 8.86 -5.29 5.00
C TRP A 15 9.03 -4.46 3.74
N ASN A 16 8.07 -3.57 3.47
CA ASN A 16 8.16 -2.65 2.36
C ASN A 16 9.23 -1.60 2.65
N THR A 17 10.21 -1.50 1.76
CA THR A 17 11.33 -0.56 1.88
C THR A 17 10.94 0.92 1.70
N GLU A 18 9.75 1.22 1.19
CA GLU A 18 9.23 2.59 1.00
C GLU A 18 8.11 2.94 1.98
N MET A 19 7.57 1.95 2.70
CA MET A 19 6.49 2.12 3.67
C MET A 19 6.65 1.17 4.86
N GLU A 20 7.17 1.69 5.97
CA GLU A 20 7.52 0.91 7.16
C GLU A 20 6.34 0.14 7.77
N ASP A 21 5.12 0.65 7.65
CA ASP A 21 3.91 0.02 8.21
C ASP A 21 3.27 -0.98 7.23
N MET A 22 4.00 -1.43 6.22
CA MET A 22 3.52 -2.39 5.23
C MET A 22 4.47 -3.59 5.14
N LEU A 23 3.91 -4.79 5.20
CA LEU A 23 4.65 -6.03 5.10
C LEU A 23 3.92 -7.05 4.24
N ALA A 24 4.69 -7.97 3.68
CA ALA A 24 4.20 -9.14 2.98
C ALA A 24 4.79 -10.38 3.64
N TYR A 25 3.97 -11.40 3.88
CA TYR A 25 4.43 -12.68 4.39
C TYR A 25 3.80 -13.83 3.61
N SER A 26 4.51 -14.95 3.54
CA SER A 26 3.95 -16.20 2.99
C SER A 26 3.81 -17.27 4.07
N GLY A 27 2.83 -18.14 3.87
CA GLY A 27 2.57 -19.29 4.73
C GLY A 27 1.43 -20.12 4.14
N SER A 28 1.47 -21.44 4.30
CA SER A 28 0.38 -22.34 3.84
C SER A 28 -0.09 -22.10 2.39
N ASN A 29 0.84 -21.86 1.45
CA ASN A 29 0.57 -21.53 0.03
C ASN A 29 -0.26 -20.24 -0.18
N MET A 30 -0.18 -19.31 0.76
CA MET A 30 -0.79 -18.00 0.68
C MET A 30 0.26 -16.90 0.77
N LEU A 31 0.02 -15.83 0.03
CA LEU A 31 0.62 -14.52 0.23
C LEU A 31 -0.37 -13.66 1.00
N CYS A 32 0.12 -13.04 2.06
CA CYS A 32 -0.63 -12.09 2.86
C CYS A 32 0.09 -10.73 2.82
N ILE A 33 -0.67 -9.68 2.51
CA ILE A 33 -0.19 -8.30 2.45
C ILE A 33 -0.90 -7.54 3.56
N LYS A 34 -0.14 -7.04 4.53
CA LYS A 34 -0.66 -6.31 5.68
C LYS A 34 -0.18 -4.87 5.64
N THR A 35 -1.12 -3.95 5.76
CA THR A 35 -0.87 -2.50 5.79
C THR A 35 -1.46 -1.96 7.09
N GLY A 36 -0.59 -1.56 8.01
CA GLY A 36 -0.94 -1.08 9.34
C GLY A 36 -1.91 -1.98 10.09
N THR A 37 -3.00 -1.38 10.54
CA THR A 37 -4.07 -2.06 11.30
C THR A 37 -5.20 -2.59 10.42
N PHE A 38 -5.07 -2.51 9.10
CA PHE A 38 -6.13 -2.96 8.21
C PHE A 38 -6.15 -4.49 8.04
N PRO A 39 -7.31 -5.06 7.68
CA PRO A 39 -7.39 -6.48 7.34
C PRO A 39 -6.40 -6.83 6.22
N PRO A 40 -5.62 -7.91 6.38
CA PRO A 40 -4.64 -8.29 5.38
C PRO A 40 -5.35 -8.71 4.09
N HIS A 41 -4.74 -8.36 2.96
CA HIS A 41 -5.15 -8.91 1.67
C HIS A 41 -4.47 -10.27 1.47
N MET A 42 -5.24 -11.25 0.99
CA MET A 42 -4.82 -12.64 0.91
C MET A 42 -5.01 -13.17 -0.51
N GLN A 43 -3.99 -13.81 -1.05
CA GLN A 43 -4.07 -14.49 -2.34
C GLN A 43 -3.23 -15.78 -2.35
N LYS A 44 -3.54 -16.71 -3.25
CA LYS A 44 -2.74 -17.92 -3.41
C LYS A 44 -1.37 -17.58 -3.99
N LEU A 45 -0.33 -18.20 -3.43
CA LEU A 45 1.05 -18.06 -3.89
C LEU A 45 1.77 -19.40 -3.77
N GLN A 46 2.59 -19.72 -4.77
CA GLN A 46 3.57 -20.79 -4.68
C GLN A 46 4.95 -20.18 -4.42
N GLY A 47 5.68 -20.76 -3.46
CA GLY A 47 6.98 -20.24 -3.03
C GLY A 47 6.88 -19.35 -1.78
N PHE A 48 7.88 -18.50 -1.59
CA PHE A 48 8.00 -17.66 -0.41
C PHE A 48 8.43 -16.23 -0.75
N VAL A 49 8.00 -15.28 0.06
CA VAL A 49 8.33 -13.86 -0.08
C VAL A 49 9.80 -13.65 0.27
N VAL A 50 10.51 -12.94 -0.60
CA VAL A 50 11.93 -12.59 -0.39
C VAL A 50 12.19 -11.08 -0.44
N GLY A 51 11.21 -10.28 -0.85
CA GLY A 51 11.34 -8.82 -0.85
C GLY A 51 10.03 -8.09 -1.09
N PHE A 52 9.98 -6.83 -0.64
CA PHE A 52 8.87 -5.90 -0.89
C PHE A 52 9.41 -4.48 -1.06
N LYS A 53 9.13 -3.87 -2.22
CA LYS A 53 9.51 -2.48 -2.52
C LYS A 53 8.44 -1.78 -3.33
N GLY A 54 8.00 -0.61 -2.86
CA GLY A 54 7.00 0.19 -3.56
C GLY A 54 5.70 -0.59 -3.71
N SER A 55 5.24 -0.77 -4.95
CA SER A 55 4.07 -1.60 -5.30
C SER A 55 4.42 -3.03 -5.73
N LYS A 56 5.64 -3.53 -5.47
CA LYS A 56 6.11 -4.84 -5.96
C LYS A 56 6.57 -5.76 -4.84
N ILE A 57 6.02 -6.97 -4.82
CA ILE A 57 6.48 -8.08 -3.98
C ILE A 57 7.28 -9.05 -4.83
N PHE A 58 8.40 -9.51 -4.30
CA PHE A 58 9.27 -10.50 -4.93
C PHE A 58 9.13 -11.83 -4.22
N CYS A 59 8.78 -12.86 -4.97
CA CYS A 59 8.57 -14.22 -4.47
C CYS A 59 9.52 -15.19 -5.17
N LEU A 60 10.18 -16.06 -4.41
CA LEU A 60 11.03 -17.12 -4.94
C LEU A 60 10.27 -18.45 -4.90
N HIS A 61 10.20 -19.11 -6.06
CA HIS A 61 9.68 -20.46 -6.18
C HIS A 61 10.68 -21.36 -6.92
N TYR A 62 11.27 -22.32 -6.21
CA TYR A 62 12.41 -23.10 -6.66
C TYR A 62 13.59 -22.21 -7.08
N ILE A 63 13.81 -22.07 -8.39
CA ILE A 63 14.88 -21.25 -9.00
C ILE A 63 14.31 -20.03 -9.77
N SER A 64 13.00 -19.80 -9.69
CA SER A 64 12.31 -18.75 -10.45
C SER A 64 11.85 -17.63 -9.52
N MET A 65 12.20 -16.39 -9.90
CA MET A 65 11.74 -15.18 -9.22
C MET A 65 10.46 -14.67 -9.89
N GLN A 66 9.40 -14.53 -9.11
CA GLN A 66 8.14 -13.93 -9.53
C GLN A 66 8.00 -12.55 -8.93
N THR A 67 7.51 -11.60 -9.73
CA THR A 67 7.17 -10.24 -9.27
C THR A 67 5.66 -10.11 -9.27
N ILE A 68 5.11 -9.68 -8.15
CA ILE A 68 3.68 -9.50 -7.95
C ILE A 68 3.42 -8.01 -7.73
N ASP A 69 2.54 -7.44 -8.54
CA ASP A 69 2.07 -6.07 -8.35
C ASP A 69 1.01 -6.03 -7.24
N VAL A 70 1.19 -5.10 -6.31
CA VAL A 70 0.31 -4.86 -5.17
C VAL A 70 -0.56 -3.64 -5.48
N PRO A 71 -1.87 -3.82 -5.73
CA PRO A 71 -2.77 -2.69 -5.93
C PRO A 71 -2.93 -1.92 -4.62
N GLN A 72 -2.61 -0.63 -4.63
CA GLN A 72 -2.63 0.22 -3.44
C GLN A 72 -3.95 0.98 -3.22
N SER A 73 -4.88 0.93 -4.17
CA SER A 73 -6.16 1.66 -4.09
C SER A 73 -6.99 1.27 -2.86
N ALA A 74 -7.00 -0.01 -2.48
CA ALA A 74 -7.72 -0.47 -1.28
C ALA A 74 -7.11 0.10 0.02
N SER A 75 -5.78 0.11 0.13
CA SER A 75 -5.07 0.72 1.25
C SER A 75 -5.33 2.23 1.31
N LEU A 76 -5.31 2.90 0.15
CA LEU A 76 -5.59 4.32 0.02
C LEU A 76 -6.98 4.68 0.55
N TYR A 77 -8.03 4.01 0.07
CA TYR A 77 -9.40 4.30 0.49
C TYR A 77 -9.58 4.11 1.99
N ARG A 78 -8.99 3.07 2.58
CA ARG A 78 -9.05 2.83 4.03
C ARG A 78 -8.37 3.94 4.85
N TYR A 79 -7.28 4.54 4.36
CA TYR A 79 -6.67 5.70 5.03
C TYR A 79 -7.49 6.99 4.85
N MET A 80 -8.12 7.18 3.68
CA MET A 80 -9.03 8.30 3.43
C MET A 80 -10.27 8.23 4.33
N GLU A 81 -10.87 7.05 4.51
CA GLU A 81 -11.99 6.82 5.43
C GLU A 81 -11.63 7.19 6.88
N LYS A 82 -10.39 6.92 7.30
CA LYS A 82 -9.85 7.31 8.61
C LYS A 82 -9.44 8.79 8.70
N LYS A 83 -9.56 9.55 7.61
CA LYS A 83 -9.08 10.95 7.49
C LYS A 83 -7.58 11.11 7.77
N ASP A 84 -6.80 10.03 7.62
CA ASP A 84 -5.33 10.08 7.67
C ASP A 84 -4.78 10.36 6.28
N PHE A 85 -4.88 11.62 5.87
CA PHE A 85 -4.48 12.07 4.54
C PHE A 85 -2.97 12.05 4.30
N GLU A 86 -2.16 12.12 5.36
CA GLU A 86 -0.70 12.02 5.25
C GLU A 86 -0.29 10.62 4.82
N THR A 87 -0.82 9.60 5.51
CA THR A 87 -0.52 8.21 5.16
C THR A 87 -1.19 7.81 3.85
N ALA A 88 -2.41 8.31 3.58
CA ALA A 88 -3.08 8.12 2.29
C ALA A 88 -2.22 8.65 1.13
N TYR A 89 -1.63 9.84 1.26
CA TYR A 89 -0.73 10.40 0.26
C TYR A 89 0.52 9.55 0.05
N LYS A 90 1.16 9.08 1.13
CA LYS A 90 2.31 8.17 1.05
C LYS A 90 1.96 6.86 0.32
N VAL A 91 0.79 6.28 0.58
CA VAL A 91 0.30 5.08 -0.12
C VAL A 91 0.06 5.37 -1.60
N ALA A 92 -0.56 6.51 -1.92
CA ALA A 92 -0.78 6.91 -3.30
C ALA A 92 0.55 7.06 -4.08
N CYS A 93 1.63 7.52 -3.42
CA CYS A 93 2.96 7.60 -4.02
C CYS A 93 3.56 6.24 -4.42
N LEU A 94 3.18 5.13 -3.77
CA LEU A 94 3.65 3.78 -4.12
C LEU A 94 3.10 3.31 -5.49
N GLY A 95 2.00 3.92 -5.94
CA GLY A 95 1.38 3.68 -7.24
C GLY A 95 -0.12 3.39 -7.11
N VAL A 96 -0.92 4.36 -7.55
CA VAL A 96 -2.38 4.27 -7.70
C VAL A 96 -2.79 4.93 -9.02
N THR A 97 -4.06 4.78 -9.41
CA THR A 97 -4.56 5.35 -10.67
C THR A 97 -4.73 6.87 -10.58
N ASP A 98 -4.81 7.56 -11.72
CA ASP A 98 -5.12 9.00 -11.74
C ASP A 98 -6.51 9.30 -11.14
N ALA A 99 -7.45 8.36 -11.28
CA ALA A 99 -8.77 8.46 -10.65
C ALA A 99 -8.66 8.43 -9.12
N ASP A 100 -7.82 7.54 -8.58
CA ASP A 100 -7.53 7.45 -7.14
C ASP A 100 -6.88 8.73 -6.61
N TRP A 101 -5.91 9.28 -7.35
CA TRP A 101 -5.30 10.58 -7.02
C TRP A 101 -6.32 11.71 -6.98
N ARG A 102 -7.24 11.75 -7.96
CA ARG A 102 -8.31 12.75 -8.00
C ARG A 102 -9.26 12.61 -6.82
N LEU A 103 -9.63 11.38 -6.45
CA LEU A 103 -10.46 11.11 -5.27
C LEU A 103 -9.77 11.56 -3.98
N LEU A 104 -8.48 11.23 -3.80
CA LEU A 104 -7.68 11.71 -2.67
C LEU A 104 -7.65 13.24 -2.61
N ALA A 105 -7.42 13.90 -3.75
CA ALA A 105 -7.35 15.34 -3.82
C ALA A 105 -8.67 16.03 -3.42
N LEU A 106 -9.80 15.51 -3.92
CA LEU A 106 -11.13 16.05 -3.63
C LEU A 106 -11.54 15.83 -2.17
N ASP A 107 -11.31 14.65 -1.61
CA ASP A 107 -11.67 14.38 -0.21
C ASP A 107 -10.78 15.17 0.77
N ALA A 108 -9.48 15.28 0.45
CA ALA A 108 -8.56 16.13 1.21
C ALA A 108 -8.99 17.60 1.16
N LEU A 109 -9.42 18.10 -0.01
CA LEU A 109 -9.92 19.47 -0.18
C LEU A 109 -11.19 19.71 0.65
N GLN A 110 -12.16 18.80 0.58
CA GLN A 110 -13.39 18.86 1.39
C GLN A 110 -13.11 18.79 2.90
N SER A 111 -12.04 18.10 3.28
CA SER A 111 -11.59 17.96 4.67
C SER A 111 -10.59 19.06 5.10
N LEU A 112 -10.45 20.14 4.32
CA LEU A 112 -9.56 21.29 4.57
C LEU A 112 -8.06 20.94 4.68
N ARG A 113 -7.65 19.80 4.11
CA ARG A 113 -6.24 19.38 3.98
C ARG A 113 -5.65 19.87 2.66
N PHE A 114 -5.52 21.19 2.56
CA PHE A 114 -5.13 21.89 1.34
C PHE A 114 -3.74 21.49 0.81
N ASP A 115 -2.81 21.15 1.70
CA ASP A 115 -1.45 20.75 1.33
C ASP A 115 -1.44 19.41 0.58
N ILE A 116 -2.18 18.41 1.08
CA ILE A 116 -2.35 17.10 0.43
C ILE A 116 -3.17 17.23 -0.84
N ALA A 117 -4.26 18.01 -0.81
CA ALA A 117 -5.08 18.27 -1.98
C ALA A 117 -4.25 18.88 -3.12
N ARG A 118 -3.51 19.94 -2.84
CA ARG A 118 -2.64 20.62 -3.82
C ARG A 118 -1.56 19.69 -4.37
N LYS A 119 -0.84 18.96 -3.51
CA LYS A 119 0.16 17.97 -3.95
C LYS A 119 -0.45 16.92 -4.87
N SER A 120 -1.66 16.46 -4.57
CA SER A 120 -2.38 15.45 -5.34
C SER A 120 -2.85 15.98 -6.70
N PHE A 121 -3.43 17.19 -6.76
CA PHE A 121 -3.81 17.83 -8.02
C PHE A 121 -2.60 18.11 -8.93
N ILE A 122 -1.47 18.57 -8.35
CA ILE A 122 -0.22 18.77 -9.10
C ILE A 122 0.26 17.45 -9.71
N ARG A 123 0.16 16.34 -8.96
CA ARG A 123 0.61 15.01 -9.41
C ARG A 123 -0.10 14.56 -10.69
N ILE A 124 -1.40 14.85 -10.81
CA ILE A 124 -2.24 14.53 -11.98
C ILE A 124 -2.36 15.69 -12.98
N ARG A 125 -1.67 16.82 -12.74
CA ARG A 125 -1.69 18.03 -13.57
C ARG A 125 -3.11 18.64 -13.75
N ASP A 126 -3.98 18.48 -12.76
CA ASP A 126 -5.32 19.09 -12.77
C ASP A 126 -5.25 20.52 -12.21
N MET A 127 -4.94 21.48 -13.10
CA MET A 127 -4.71 22.89 -12.72
C MET A 127 -5.97 23.64 -12.29
N ARG A 128 -7.17 23.10 -12.53
CA ARG A 128 -8.45 23.79 -12.23
C ARG A 128 -8.66 24.04 -10.73
N TYR A 129 -7.93 23.33 -9.88
CA TYR A 129 -8.05 23.38 -8.42
C TYR A 129 -6.78 23.92 -7.73
N ILE A 130 -5.86 24.53 -8.50
CA ILE A 130 -4.55 25.00 -8.01
C ILE A 130 -4.48 26.53 -7.90
N ASP A 131 -5.33 27.25 -8.64
CA ASP A 131 -5.50 28.71 -8.56
C ASP A 131 -6.53 29.11 -7.48
#